data_AF-A0A820N1A3-F1
#
_entry.id   AF-A0A820N1A3-F1
#
_cell.length_a   1.000
_cell.length_b   1.000
_cell.length_c   1.000
_cell.angle_alpha   90.00
_cell.angle_beta   90.00
_cell.angle_gamma   90.00
#
_symmetry.space_group_name_H-M   'P 1'
#
loop_
_entity.id
_entity.type
_entity.pdbx_description
1 polymer ?
#
loop_
_entity_poly.entity_id
_entity_poly.type
_entity_poly.pdbx_seq_one_letter_code
_entity_poly.pdbx_strand_id
1 'polypeptide(L)'
;CQNPYDISVSEWKELISNNKSLKWILINSLPLYNQTNEIPSFNEYQQLVLNRTLDYAKALNVNKVHLVMTDANNNSDRCKIIDLVYQAAEFFQPHRIMCLIEPLSIRLNYYLQSYSMAIDMVKSSKTDNLKIMLDSYHLQRLHGNL
;
A
#
# COMPACT_ATOMS: atom_id res chain seq x y z
N CYS A 1 3.14 7.67 -12.72
CA CYS A 1 3.72 7.50 -11.36
C CYS A 1 2.60 7.04 -10.42
N GLN A 2 2.81 6.03 -9.57
CA GLN A 2 1.81 5.59 -8.57
C GLN A 2 1.77 6.50 -7.34
N ASN A 3 2.68 7.47 -7.23
CA ASN A 3 2.76 8.43 -6.13
C ASN A 3 2.16 9.77 -6.60
N PRO A 4 0.95 10.16 -6.15
CA PRO A 4 0.32 11.41 -6.58
C PRO A 4 0.72 12.64 -5.73
N TYR A 5 1.60 12.48 -4.75
CA TYR A 5 1.71 13.43 -3.62
C TYR A 5 2.50 14.71 -3.89
N ASP A 6 3.19 14.79 -5.03
CA ASP A 6 3.97 15.97 -5.44
C ASP A 6 3.09 17.09 -6.00
N ILE A 7 1.82 16.78 -6.31
CA ILE A 7 0.82 17.71 -6.83
C ILE A 7 -0.31 17.81 -5.81
N SER A 8 -0.82 19.00 -5.57
CA SER A 8 -1.89 19.23 -4.60
C SER A 8 -3.21 18.57 -5.03
N VAL A 9 -4.07 18.28 -4.07
CA VAL A 9 -5.43 17.76 -4.34
C VAL A 9 -6.24 18.69 -5.24
N SER A 10 -6.09 20.01 -5.09
CA SER A 10 -6.75 21.01 -5.94
C SER A 10 -6.28 20.93 -7.39
N GLU A 11 -4.97 20.87 -7.62
CA GLU A 11 -4.40 20.75 -8.97
C GLU A 11 -4.81 19.43 -9.62
N TRP A 12 -4.84 18.32 -8.86
CA TRP A 12 -5.34 17.05 -9.37
C TRP A 12 -6.79 17.11 -9.84
N LYS A 13 -7.66 17.77 -9.07
CA LYS A 13 -9.07 17.95 -9.45
C LYS A 13 -9.18 18.72 -10.77
N GLU A 14 -8.38 19.76 -10.95
CA GLU A 14 -8.32 20.52 -12.20
C GLU A 14 -7.84 19.64 -13.36
N LEU A 15 -6.72 18.93 -13.21
CA LEU A 15 -6.16 18.05 -14.22
C LEU A 15 -7.14 16.95 -14.66
N ILE A 16 -7.83 16.32 -13.72
CA ILE A 16 -8.83 15.28 -14.00
C ILE A 16 -10.05 15.88 -14.69
N SER A 17 -10.52 17.05 -14.25
CA SER A 17 -11.69 17.72 -14.84
C SER A 17 -11.48 18.04 -16.33
N ASN A 18 -10.25 18.40 -16.70
CA ASN A 18 -9.81 18.68 -18.06
C ASN A 18 -9.54 17.42 -18.90
N ASN A 19 -9.43 16.24 -18.27
CA ASN A 19 -9.06 14.97 -18.93
C ASN A 19 -9.98 13.80 -18.52
N LYS A 20 -11.29 13.96 -18.69
CA LYS A 20 -12.33 13.02 -18.20
C LYS A 20 -12.20 11.57 -18.69
N SER A 21 -11.44 11.31 -19.75
CA SER A 21 -11.20 9.95 -20.27
C SER A 21 -10.17 9.16 -19.46
N LEU A 22 -9.27 9.85 -18.76
CA LEU A 22 -8.23 9.21 -17.95
C LEU A 22 -8.80 8.81 -16.59
N LYS A 23 -8.60 7.54 -16.25
CA LYS A 23 -8.97 6.98 -14.95
C LYS A 23 -7.74 6.52 -14.22
N TRP A 24 -7.59 6.97 -13.00
CA TRP A 24 -6.55 6.48 -12.13
C TRP A 24 -7.06 5.23 -11.41
N ILE A 25 -6.34 4.12 -11.56
CA ILE A 25 -6.82 2.80 -11.09
C ILE A 25 -6.18 2.41 -9.76
N LEU A 26 -4.99 2.93 -9.46
CA LEU A 26 -4.16 2.55 -8.34
C LEU A 26 -3.26 3.71 -7.94
N ILE A 27 -3.09 3.91 -6.64
CA ILE A 27 -2.01 4.73 -6.06
C ILE A 27 -1.25 3.91 -5.02
N ASN A 28 -0.01 4.27 -4.77
CA ASN A 28 0.68 3.86 -3.55
C ASN A 28 0.16 4.70 -2.38
N SER A 29 0.23 4.16 -1.17
CA SER A 29 0.19 4.98 0.05
C SER A 29 1.41 5.89 0.11
N LEU A 30 1.37 6.90 0.98
CA LEU A 30 2.61 7.58 1.36
C LEU A 30 3.60 6.51 1.84
N PRO A 31 4.84 6.49 1.31
CA PRO A 31 5.81 5.50 1.72
C PRO A 31 6.13 5.67 3.19
N LEU A 32 5.85 4.66 4.01
CA LEU A 32 6.04 4.74 5.46
C LEU A 32 7.49 5.08 5.84
N TYR A 33 8.46 4.51 5.11
CA TYR A 33 9.88 4.75 5.30
C TYR A 33 10.31 6.21 5.01
N ASN A 34 9.49 7.02 4.34
CA ASN A 34 9.73 8.45 4.17
C ASN A 34 9.14 9.29 5.32
N GLN A 35 8.27 8.69 6.15
CA GLN A 35 7.58 9.41 7.23
C GLN A 35 8.25 9.17 8.60
N THR A 36 8.85 8.00 8.80
CA THR A 36 9.53 7.63 10.05
C THR A 36 10.57 6.55 9.81
N ASN A 37 11.59 6.51 10.68
CA ASN A 37 12.63 5.46 10.70
C ASN A 37 12.27 4.28 11.61
N GLU A 38 11.19 4.40 12.39
CA GLU A 38 10.72 3.36 13.31
C GLU A 38 9.41 2.76 12.82
N ILE A 39 9.04 1.58 13.34
CA ILE A 39 7.73 0.99 13.09
C ILE A 39 6.74 1.65 14.07
N PRO A 40 5.81 2.49 13.58
CA PRO A 40 4.95 3.28 14.43
C PRO A 40 3.85 2.42 15.08
N SER A 41 3.18 2.98 16.09
CA SER A 41 1.85 2.51 16.48
C SER A 41 0.84 2.74 15.34
N PHE A 42 -0.31 2.07 15.41
CA PHE A 42 -1.34 2.26 14.39
C PHE A 42 -1.90 3.70 14.35
N ASN A 43 -2.06 4.35 15.51
CA ASN A 43 -2.52 5.74 15.56
C ASN A 43 -1.53 6.67 14.84
N GLU A 44 -0.23 6.51 15.10
CA GLU A 44 0.80 7.26 14.39
C GLU A 44 0.81 6.95 12.89
N TYR A 45 0.69 5.68 12.51
CA TYR A 45 0.60 5.30 11.09
C TYR A 45 -0.60 5.96 10.39
N GLN A 46 -1.74 6.02 11.07
CA GLN A 46 -2.94 6.67 10.57
C GLN A 46 -2.71 8.17 10.30
N GLN A 47 -2.09 8.87 11.25
CA GLN A 47 -1.79 10.30 11.14
C GLN A 47 -0.72 10.60 10.08
N LEU A 48 0.35 9.81 10.06
CA LEU A 48 1.49 10.03 9.16
C LEU A 48 1.18 9.65 7.71
N VAL A 49 0.35 8.60 7.48
CA VAL A 49 0.20 7.99 6.16
C VAL A 49 -1.26 7.87 5.72
N LEU A 50 -2.11 7.21 6.52
CA LEU A 50 -3.40 6.72 6.01
C LEU A 50 -4.39 7.85 5.71
N ASN A 51 -4.46 8.88 6.56
CA ASN A 51 -5.37 10.01 6.38
C ASN A 51 -5.09 10.75 5.06
N ARG A 52 -3.84 11.14 4.82
CA ARG A 52 -3.45 11.82 3.57
C ARG A 52 -3.58 10.89 2.36
N THR A 53 -3.30 9.60 2.51
CA THR A 53 -3.54 8.63 1.43
C THR A 53 -5.02 8.55 1.06
N LEU A 54 -5.92 8.55 2.05
CA LEU A 54 -7.36 8.55 1.84
C LEU A 54 -7.85 9.81 1.12
N ASP A 55 -7.34 10.98 1.50
CA ASP A 55 -7.70 12.24 0.85
C ASP A 55 -7.38 12.24 -0.65
N TYR A 56 -6.19 11.72 -1.01
CA TYR A 56 -5.78 11.58 -2.41
C TYR A 56 -6.59 10.50 -3.12
N ALA A 57 -6.83 9.34 -2.50
CA ALA A 57 -7.65 8.30 -3.10
C ALA A 57 -9.06 8.83 -3.46
N LYS A 58 -9.69 9.60 -2.56
CA LYS A 58 -10.98 10.26 -2.80
C LYS A 58 -10.89 11.32 -3.89
N ALA A 59 -9.87 12.18 -3.87
CA ALA A 59 -9.70 13.24 -4.86
C ALA A 59 -9.51 12.70 -6.28
N LEU A 60 -8.82 11.57 -6.41
CA LEU A 60 -8.50 10.92 -7.67
C LEU A 60 -9.55 9.89 -8.10
N ASN A 61 -10.58 9.66 -7.27
CA ASN A 61 -11.59 8.62 -7.45
C ASN A 61 -10.96 7.22 -7.65
N VAL A 62 -9.94 6.91 -6.86
CA VAL A 62 -9.19 5.64 -6.88
C VAL A 62 -9.71 4.74 -5.77
N ASN A 63 -9.96 3.48 -6.10
CA ASN A 63 -10.45 2.47 -5.15
C ASN A 63 -9.42 1.38 -4.84
N LYS A 64 -8.17 1.51 -5.28
CA LYS A 64 -7.08 0.60 -4.94
C LYS A 64 -5.88 1.38 -4.42
N VAL A 65 -5.35 0.96 -3.28
CA VAL A 65 -4.17 1.55 -2.64
C VAL A 65 -3.16 0.45 -2.37
N HIS A 66 -1.98 0.54 -2.96
CA HIS A 66 -0.85 -0.30 -2.58
C HIS A 66 -0.20 0.25 -1.30
N LEU A 67 -0.19 -0.55 -0.23
CA LEU A 67 0.39 -0.18 1.06
C LEU A 67 1.91 -0.27 1.01
N VAL A 68 2.58 0.87 0.87
CA VAL A 68 4.05 0.95 0.84
C VAL A 68 4.58 1.04 2.27
N MET A 69 4.97 -0.12 2.79
CA MET A 69 5.53 -0.28 4.15
C MET A 69 7.05 -0.06 4.19
N THR A 70 7.67 -0.41 5.31
CA THR A 70 9.11 -0.26 5.58
C THR A 70 9.83 -1.61 5.64
N ASP A 71 11.15 -1.57 5.84
CA ASP A 71 11.98 -2.75 6.06
C ASP A 71 11.81 -3.30 7.48
N ALA A 72 11.99 -4.61 7.64
CA ALA A 72 11.96 -5.34 8.90
C ALA A 72 13.35 -5.89 9.22
N ASN A 73 13.96 -5.45 10.32
CA ASN A 73 15.31 -5.90 10.70
C ASN A 73 15.29 -7.23 11.47
N ASN A 74 14.14 -7.63 11.98
CA ASN A 74 13.94 -8.86 12.74
C ASN A 74 12.49 -9.38 12.60
N ASN A 75 12.19 -10.53 13.21
CA ASN A 75 10.84 -11.12 13.15
C ASN A 75 9.78 -10.30 13.90
N SER A 76 10.14 -9.63 14.99
CA SER A 76 9.21 -8.77 15.75
C SER A 76 8.77 -7.58 14.91
N ASP A 77 9.71 -6.94 14.21
CA ASP A 77 9.45 -5.86 13.25
C ASP A 77 8.47 -6.32 12.17
N ARG A 78 8.73 -7.48 11.58
CA ARG A 78 7.85 -8.06 10.54
C ARG A 78 6.44 -8.28 11.06
N CYS A 79 6.26 -8.86 12.26
CA CYS A 79 4.95 -9.05 12.87
C CYS A 79 4.21 -7.72 13.06
N LYS A 80 4.88 -6.69 13.60
CA LYS A 80 4.29 -5.36 13.78
C LYS A 80 3.86 -4.74 12.45
N ILE A 81 4.67 -4.85 11.40
CA ILE A 81 4.33 -4.33 10.07
C ILE A 81 3.11 -5.05 9.50
N ILE A 82 3.03 -6.37 9.64
CA ILE A 82 1.87 -7.16 9.23
C ILE A 82 0.61 -6.72 9.97
N ASP A 83 0.69 -6.50 11.28
CA ASP A 83 -0.43 -6.00 12.08
C ASP A 83 -0.89 -4.62 11.60
N LEU A 84 0.04 -3.73 11.22
CA LEU A 84 -0.29 -2.43 10.63
C LEU A 84 -0.98 -2.57 9.26
N VAL A 85 -0.58 -3.54 8.44
CA VAL A 85 -1.23 -3.84 7.16
C VAL A 85 -2.69 -4.25 7.37
N TYR A 86 -2.95 -5.14 8.33
CA TYR A 86 -4.33 -5.55 8.65
C TYR A 86 -5.18 -4.39 9.14
N GLN A 87 -4.65 -3.59 10.08
CA GLN A 87 -5.36 -2.42 10.59
C GLN A 87 -5.58 -1.35 9.52
N ALA A 88 -4.66 -1.19 8.56
CA ALA A 88 -4.86 -0.32 7.41
C ALA A 88 -5.97 -0.83 6.47
N ALA A 89 -6.05 -2.14 6.25
CA ALA A 89 -7.14 -2.73 5.48
C ALA A 89 -8.50 -2.45 6.16
N GLU A 90 -8.60 -2.65 7.47
CA GLU A 90 -9.79 -2.29 8.26
C GLU A 90 -10.13 -0.80 8.16
N PHE A 91 -9.12 0.09 8.23
CA PHE A 91 -9.31 1.53 8.06
C PHE A 91 -9.89 1.92 6.69
N PHE A 92 -9.43 1.29 5.62
CA PHE A 92 -9.87 1.61 4.25
C PHE A 92 -11.20 0.94 3.84
N GLN A 93 -11.64 -0.08 4.58
CA GLN A 93 -12.83 -0.86 4.24
C GLN A 93 -14.13 -0.01 4.19
N PRO A 94 -14.44 0.88 5.15
CA PRO A 94 -15.62 1.76 5.09
C PRO A 94 -15.61 2.72 3.89
N HIS A 95 -14.43 2.96 3.31
CA HIS A 95 -14.25 3.83 2.15
C HIS A 95 -14.30 3.08 0.82
N ARG A 96 -14.58 1.77 0.84
CA ARG A 96 -14.61 0.89 -0.35
C ARG A 96 -13.29 0.91 -1.12
N ILE A 97 -12.18 1.06 -0.40
CA ILE A 97 -10.83 1.02 -0.96
C ILE A 97 -10.25 -0.37 -0.69
N MET A 98 -9.74 -0.98 -1.76
CA MET A 98 -8.99 -2.23 -1.73
C MET A 98 -7.51 -1.93 -1.45
N CYS A 99 -6.99 -2.49 -0.37
CA CYS A 99 -5.57 -2.49 -0.04
C CYS A 99 -4.87 -3.59 -0.83
N LEU A 100 -3.74 -3.25 -1.42
CA LEU A 100 -2.85 -4.18 -2.08
C LEU A 100 -1.53 -4.28 -1.32
N ILE A 101 -0.97 -5.48 -1.27
CA ILE A 101 0.42 -5.74 -0.84
C ILE A 101 1.20 -6.35 -1.99
N GLU A 102 2.45 -5.94 -2.14
CA GLU A 102 3.32 -6.38 -3.23
C GLU A 102 4.59 -7.03 -2.66
N PRO A 103 4.86 -8.31 -2.95
CA PRO A 103 6.15 -8.90 -2.66
C PRO A 103 7.25 -8.27 -3.51
N LEU A 104 8.32 -7.78 -2.90
CA LEU A 104 9.42 -7.11 -3.61
C LEU A 104 10.69 -7.96 -3.65
N SER A 105 11.33 -8.00 -4.82
CA SER A 105 12.52 -8.84 -5.08
C SER A 105 13.87 -8.13 -4.93
N ILE A 106 13.89 -6.80 -4.85
CA ILE A 106 15.12 -5.98 -4.88
C ILE A 106 15.49 -5.39 -3.52
N ARG A 107 14.60 -5.49 -2.52
CA ARG A 107 14.75 -4.78 -1.24
C ARG A 107 15.01 -5.79 -0.13
N LEU A 108 16.30 -5.94 0.22
CA LEU A 108 16.86 -7.06 1.02
C LEU A 108 16.22 -7.27 2.40
N ASN A 109 15.72 -6.21 3.03
CA ASN A 109 15.08 -6.29 4.35
C ASN A 109 13.57 -6.00 4.29
N TYR A 110 12.97 -6.03 3.11
CA TYR A 110 11.55 -5.72 2.99
C TYR A 110 10.71 -6.75 3.75
N TYR A 111 9.64 -6.29 4.40
CA TYR A 111 8.81 -7.15 5.24
C TYR A 111 8.18 -8.33 4.45
N LEU A 112 7.92 -8.13 3.15
CA LEU A 112 7.22 -9.08 2.27
C LEU A 112 8.06 -9.45 1.05
N GLN A 113 8.78 -10.57 1.14
CA GLN A 113 9.68 -11.06 0.08
C GLN A 113 9.24 -12.40 -0.52
N SER A 114 8.00 -12.81 -0.28
CA SER A 114 7.46 -14.03 -0.87
C SER A 114 5.99 -13.90 -1.18
N TYR A 115 5.59 -14.44 -2.32
CA TYR A 115 4.19 -14.60 -2.68
C TYR A 115 3.49 -15.63 -1.81
N SER A 116 4.18 -16.67 -1.32
CA SER A 116 3.57 -17.61 -0.36
C SER A 116 3.17 -16.89 0.93
N MET A 117 4.07 -16.07 1.45
CA MET A 117 3.81 -15.24 2.63
C MET A 117 2.67 -14.24 2.39
N ALA A 118 2.62 -13.61 1.20
CA ALA A 118 1.52 -12.71 0.85
C ALA A 118 0.16 -13.43 0.77
N ILE A 119 0.14 -14.66 0.26
CA ILE A 119 -1.05 -15.52 0.23
C ILE A 119 -1.51 -15.82 1.65
N ASP A 120 -0.60 -16.22 2.53
CA ASP A 120 -0.92 -16.53 3.92
C ASP A 120 -1.44 -15.30 4.67
N MET A 121 -0.85 -14.13 4.43
CA MET A 121 -1.34 -12.87 4.98
C MET A 121 -2.77 -12.54 4.52
N VAL A 122 -3.05 -12.63 3.21
CA VAL A 122 -4.39 -12.35 2.67
C VAL A 122 -5.41 -13.34 3.21
N LYS A 123 -5.06 -14.63 3.32
CA LYS A 123 -5.95 -15.66 3.90
C LYS A 123 -6.20 -15.46 5.39
N SER A 124 -5.25 -14.89 6.11
CA SER A 124 -5.35 -14.63 7.55
C SER A 124 -6.07 -13.31 7.87
N SER A 125 -6.22 -12.43 6.88
CA SER A 125 -6.94 -11.17 7.02
C SER A 125 -8.40 -11.41 7.38
N LYS A 126 -8.92 -10.60 8.30
CA LYS A 126 -10.35 -10.59 8.66
C LYS A 126 -11.19 -9.73 7.72
N THR A 127 -10.56 -9.12 6.71
CA THR A 127 -11.19 -8.22 5.76
C THR A 127 -11.09 -8.74 4.33
N ASP A 128 -12.14 -8.50 3.53
CA ASP A 128 -12.17 -8.88 2.12
C ASP A 128 -11.40 -7.90 1.21
N ASN A 129 -11.05 -6.72 1.73
CA ASN A 129 -10.45 -5.63 0.97
C ASN A 129 -8.91 -5.67 0.95
N LEU A 130 -8.26 -6.70 1.47
CA LEU A 130 -6.82 -6.92 1.32
C LEU A 130 -6.54 -7.95 0.21
N LYS A 131 -5.73 -7.60 -0.79
CA LYS A 131 -5.33 -8.48 -1.90
C LYS A 131 -3.84 -8.35 -2.23
N ILE A 132 -3.34 -9.27 -3.04
CA ILE A 132 -1.96 -9.23 -3.56
C ILE A 132 -1.94 -8.44 -4.85
N MET A 133 -0.99 -7.51 -4.99
CA MET A 133 -0.60 -6.96 -6.29
C MET A 133 0.42 -7.90 -6.93
N LEU A 134 0.02 -8.51 -8.05
CA LEU A 134 0.90 -9.38 -8.82
C LEU A 134 1.74 -8.56 -9.77
N ASP A 135 3.03 -8.44 -9.47
CA ASP A 135 4.04 -7.94 -10.38
C ASP A 135 4.88 -9.13 -10.90
N SER A 136 4.82 -9.38 -12.22
CA SER A 136 5.48 -10.53 -12.84
C SER A 136 7.00 -10.43 -12.81
N TYR A 137 7.58 -9.22 -12.78
CA TYR A 137 9.01 -9.03 -12.64
C TYR A 137 9.47 -9.47 -11.24
N HIS A 138 8.76 -9.08 -10.19
CA HIS A 138 9.07 -9.53 -8.84
C HIS A 138 8.81 -11.02 -8.64
N LEU A 139 7.73 -11.54 -9.21
CA LEU A 139 7.44 -12.97 -9.15
C LEU A 139 8.54 -13.79 -9.82
N GLN A 140 8.98 -13.43 -11.02
CA GLN A 140 10.09 -14.11 -11.71
C GLN A 140 11.38 -14.07 -10.90
N ARG A 141 11.73 -12.93 -10.31
CA ARG A 141 12.98 -12.79 -9.55
C ARG A 141 12.97 -13.53 -8.21
N LEU A 142 11.81 -13.67 -7.58
CA LEU A 142 11.67 -14.37 -6.30
C LEU A 142 11.52 -15.88 -6.46
N HIS A 143 10.81 -16.35 -7.49
CA HIS A 143 10.43 -17.76 -7.62
C HIS A 143 10.98 -18.45 -8.88
N GLY A 144 11.50 -17.69 -9.85
CA GLY A 144 11.95 -18.22 -11.14
C GLY A 144 10.81 -18.80 -11.99
N ASN A 145 11.16 -19.25 -13.20
CA ASN A 145 10.33 -20.12 -14.06
C ASN A 145 8.86 -19.70 -14.29
N LEU A 146 8.60 -18.41 -14.54
CA LEU A 146 7.36 -17.95 -15.21
C LEU A 146 7.39 -18.18 -16.71
#